data_AF-A0A970YNQ1-F1
#
_entry.id   AF-A0A970YNQ1-F1
#
_cell.length_a   1.000
_cell.length_b   1.000
_cell.length_c   1.000
_cell.angle_alpha   90.00
_cell.angle_beta   90.00
_cell.angle_gamma   90.00
#
_symmetry.space_group_name_H-M   'P 1'
#
loop_
_entity.id
_entity.type
_entity.pdbx_description
1 polymer ?
#
loop_
_entity_poly.entity_id
_entity_poly.type
_entity_poly.pdbx_seq_one_letter_code
_entity_poly.pdbx_strand_id
1 'polypeptide(L)'
;MAEKDHILKNLHSLIRNSALTYMNEFVWQDIELTEEFMKTYEEYLDSNRYDIEFLGATAVITSPSAKYIFVPNQWFVMASYAVNVYEELSRYKDYFKKVADKLHKKPESYAKTLRDSATVADRNEFISCAKTIFSSFCSDASLVDEASTRLWRFVNDYSWWSGQKTIDRGDFFVSVILNMLNLVNASQGYVADIVYAYANNPDLKELVKSIDSFTVNA
;
A
#
# COMPACT_ATOMS: atom_id res chain seq x y z
N MET A 1 -8.89 -9.25 23.22
CA MET A 1 -10.03 -8.58 22.55
C MET A 1 -9.97 -8.99 21.09
N ALA A 2 -11.01 -9.67 20.57
CA ALA A 2 -11.07 -9.98 19.15
C ALA A 2 -11.06 -8.66 18.36
N GLU A 3 -10.19 -8.54 17.35
CA GLU A 3 -10.18 -7.42 16.42
C GLU A 3 -11.57 -7.37 15.77
N LYS A 4 -12.31 -6.27 15.96
CA LYS A 4 -13.62 -6.11 15.34
C LYS A 4 -13.38 -6.08 13.84
N ASP A 5 -13.97 -7.01 13.10
CA ASP A 5 -13.68 -7.14 11.66
C ASP A 5 -14.25 -5.93 10.90
N HIS A 6 -13.42 -4.90 10.71
CA HIS A 6 -13.81 -3.66 10.06
C HIS A 6 -13.83 -3.87 8.53
N ILE A 7 -14.91 -3.46 7.88
CA ILE A 7 -15.02 -3.47 6.40
C ILE A 7 -13.85 -2.73 5.74
N LEU A 8 -13.50 -1.57 6.30
CA LEU A 8 -12.33 -0.77 5.96
C LEU A 8 -11.63 -0.38 7.25
N LYS A 9 -10.35 -0.70 7.43
CA LYS A 9 -9.57 -0.33 8.62
C LYS A 9 -9.33 1.17 8.64
N ASN A 10 -9.10 1.77 9.81
CA ASN A 10 -8.78 3.19 9.89
C ASN A 10 -7.36 3.44 9.34
N LEU A 11 -7.25 4.02 8.13
CA LEU A 11 -5.95 4.26 7.48
C LEU A 11 -5.02 5.12 8.32
N HIS A 12 -5.53 6.18 8.95
CA HIS A 12 -4.72 7.05 9.80
C HIS A 12 -4.08 6.29 10.97
N SER A 13 -4.88 5.48 11.67
CA SER A 13 -4.40 4.64 12.76
C SER A 13 -3.43 3.57 12.26
N LEU A 14 -3.73 2.93 11.13
CA LEU A 14 -2.90 1.87 10.55
C LEU A 14 -1.52 2.41 10.14
N ILE A 15 -1.48 3.51 9.39
CA ILE A 15 -0.24 4.17 8.96
C ILE A 15 0.59 4.59 10.18
N ARG A 16 -0.05 5.22 11.18
CA ARG A 16 0.64 5.65 12.40
C ARG A 16 1.22 4.47 13.18
N ASN A 17 0.47 3.39 13.33
CA ASN A 17 0.92 2.21 14.06
C ASN A 17 2.07 1.52 13.31
N SER A 18 1.95 1.33 11.99
CA SER A 18 3.04 0.77 11.17
C SER A 18 4.31 1.63 11.22
N ALA A 19 4.19 2.95 11.20
CA ALA A 19 5.34 3.85 11.38
C ALA A 19 5.99 3.70 12.76
N LEU A 20 5.20 3.58 13.83
CA LEU A 20 5.72 3.37 15.18
C LEU A 20 6.42 2.02 15.33
N THR A 21 5.83 0.95 14.78
CA THR A 21 6.44 -0.38 14.72
C THR A 21 7.78 -0.32 14.00
N TYR A 22 7.83 0.26 12.79
CA TYR A 22 9.07 0.45 12.04
C TYR A 22 10.13 1.23 12.84
N MET A 23 9.78 2.38 13.43
CA MET A 23 10.74 3.19 14.20
C MET A 23 11.30 2.48 15.44
N ASN A 24 10.55 1.56 16.03
CA ASN A 24 10.94 0.88 17.27
C ASN A 24 11.67 -0.44 17.01
N GLU A 25 11.35 -1.12 15.92
CA GLU A 25 11.81 -2.50 15.66
C GLU A 25 12.90 -2.57 14.59
N PHE A 26 12.94 -1.62 13.65
CA PHE A 26 13.94 -1.66 12.58
C PHE A 26 15.34 -1.33 13.11
N VAL A 27 16.29 -2.22 12.82
CA VAL A 27 17.70 -2.07 13.22
C VAL A 27 18.55 -1.70 12.01
N TRP A 28 19.36 -0.65 12.16
CA TRP A 28 20.32 -0.23 11.13
C TRP A 28 21.55 -1.16 11.13
N GLN A 29 21.53 -2.15 10.26
CA GLN A 29 22.62 -3.12 10.06
C GLN A 29 22.66 -3.61 8.62
N ASP A 30 23.75 -4.29 8.24
CA ASP A 30 23.82 -5.03 6.98
C ASP A 30 22.89 -6.25 7.05
N ILE A 31 22.17 -6.53 5.96
CA ILE A 31 21.17 -7.59 5.90
C ILE A 31 21.60 -8.62 4.86
N GLU A 32 21.67 -9.88 5.28
CA GLU A 32 21.76 -11.03 4.40
C GLU A 32 20.37 -11.64 4.23
N LEU A 33 20.01 -11.98 2.98
CA LEU A 33 18.70 -12.54 2.63
C LEU A 33 18.76 -14.06 2.55
N THR A 34 17.65 -14.73 2.84
CA THR A 34 17.58 -16.19 2.70
C THR A 34 17.54 -16.61 1.23
N GLU A 35 18.04 -17.81 0.93
CA GLU A 35 17.98 -18.37 -0.44
C GLU A 35 16.55 -18.47 -0.97
N GLU A 36 15.60 -18.83 -0.10
CA GLU A 36 14.18 -18.90 -0.44
C GLU A 36 13.62 -17.55 -0.87
N PHE A 37 13.93 -16.48 -0.13
CA PHE A 37 13.51 -15.14 -0.50
C PHE A 37 14.14 -14.68 -1.81
N MET A 38 15.46 -14.85 -1.95
CA MET A 38 16.20 -14.45 -3.16
C MET A 38 15.60 -15.08 -4.41
N LYS A 39 15.38 -16.40 -4.38
CA LYS A 39 14.76 -17.14 -5.49
C LYS A 39 13.34 -16.68 -5.77
N THR A 40 12.51 -16.51 -4.74
CA THR A 40 11.11 -16.09 -4.93
C THR A 40 11.02 -14.68 -5.52
N TYR A 41 11.91 -13.77 -5.10
CA TYR A 41 11.95 -12.40 -5.62
C TYR A 41 12.50 -12.33 -7.05
N GLU A 42 13.51 -13.15 -7.37
CA GLU A 42 14.02 -13.34 -8.73
C GLU A 42 12.92 -13.84 -9.67
N GLU A 43 12.18 -14.89 -9.31
CA GLU A 43 11.05 -15.41 -10.09
C GLU A 43 9.96 -14.34 -10.33
N TYR A 44 9.68 -13.50 -9.32
CA TYR A 44 8.78 -12.36 -9.47
C TYR A 44 9.31 -11.35 -10.50
N LEU A 45 10.58 -10.95 -10.43
CA LEU A 45 11.17 -9.98 -11.35
C LEU A 45 11.26 -10.51 -12.77
N ASP A 46 11.63 -11.77 -12.95
CA ASP A 46 11.69 -12.46 -14.24
C ASP A 46 10.35 -12.43 -14.96
N SER A 47 9.25 -12.69 -14.23
CA SER A 47 7.89 -12.62 -14.78
C SER A 47 7.52 -11.22 -15.30
N ASN A 48 8.21 -10.18 -14.80
CA ASN A 48 8.05 -8.79 -15.20
C ASN A 48 9.13 -8.31 -16.18
N ARG A 49 10.01 -9.20 -16.66
CA ARG A 49 11.16 -8.94 -17.56
C ARG A 49 12.25 -8.06 -16.93
N TYR A 50 12.37 -8.11 -15.61
CA TYR A 50 13.50 -7.59 -14.85
C TYR A 50 14.44 -8.75 -14.50
N ASP A 51 15.67 -8.43 -14.18
CA ASP A 51 16.70 -9.37 -13.72
C ASP A 51 17.29 -8.86 -12.39
N ILE A 52 17.80 -9.74 -11.54
CA ILE A 52 18.38 -9.38 -10.24
C ILE A 52 19.62 -10.22 -9.91
N GLU A 53 20.69 -9.53 -9.50
CA GLU A 53 21.90 -10.14 -8.96
C GLU A 53 22.05 -9.81 -7.47
N PHE A 54 22.19 -10.83 -6.62
CA PHE A 54 22.43 -10.66 -5.19
C PHE A 54 23.93 -10.74 -4.86
N LEU A 55 24.46 -9.74 -4.16
CA LEU A 55 25.89 -9.52 -3.87
C LEU A 55 26.21 -9.58 -2.37
N GLY A 56 25.49 -10.38 -1.60
CA GLY A 56 25.63 -10.49 -0.13
C GLY A 56 24.66 -9.55 0.62
N ALA A 57 25.07 -8.29 0.84
CA ALA A 57 24.26 -7.27 1.54
C ALA A 57 23.57 -6.26 0.60
N THR A 58 23.75 -6.43 -0.71
CA THR A 58 23.15 -5.59 -1.74
C THR A 58 22.64 -6.43 -2.89
N ALA A 59 21.73 -5.90 -3.68
CA ALA A 59 21.26 -6.46 -4.92
C ALA A 59 21.33 -5.42 -6.05
N VAL A 60 21.48 -5.89 -7.28
CA VAL A 60 21.46 -5.06 -8.49
C VAL A 60 20.35 -5.55 -9.38
N ILE A 61 19.34 -4.70 -9.60
CA ILE A 61 18.23 -5.01 -10.49
C ILE A 61 18.47 -4.36 -11.84
N THR A 62 18.32 -5.15 -12.91
CA THR A 62 18.41 -4.68 -14.29
C THR A 62 17.01 -4.61 -14.89
N SER A 63 16.57 -3.41 -15.27
CA SER A 63 15.28 -3.20 -15.93
C SER A 63 15.28 -3.69 -17.38
N PRO A 64 14.10 -3.90 -18.00
CA PRO A 64 13.98 -4.23 -19.43
C PRO A 64 14.67 -3.22 -20.36
N SER A 65 14.89 -1.99 -19.88
CA SER A 65 15.57 -0.91 -20.60
C SER A 65 17.08 -0.83 -20.34
N ALA A 66 17.68 -1.89 -19.77
CA ALA A 66 19.09 -1.97 -19.38
C ALA A 66 19.54 -0.83 -18.45
N LYS A 67 18.65 -0.40 -17.55
CA LYS A 67 18.96 0.52 -16.45
C LYS A 67 19.11 -0.26 -15.16
N TYR A 68 20.11 0.11 -14.36
CA TYR A 68 20.42 -0.50 -13.09
C TYR A 68 19.73 0.21 -11.94
N ILE A 69 19.29 -0.56 -10.95
CA ILE A 69 18.79 -0.10 -9.66
C ILE A 69 19.62 -0.82 -8.60
N PHE A 70 20.38 -0.05 -7.83
CA PHE A 70 21.19 -0.58 -6.74
C PHE A 70 20.34 -0.58 -5.47
N VAL A 71 20.14 -1.77 -4.89
CA VAL A 71 19.22 -2.00 -3.78
C VAL A 71 20.01 -2.55 -2.59
N PRO A 72 20.27 -1.74 -1.55
CA PRO A 72 20.72 -2.26 -0.26
C PRO A 72 19.67 -3.21 0.33
N ASN A 73 20.06 -4.36 0.87
CA ASN A 73 19.09 -5.37 1.33
C ASN A 73 18.16 -4.88 2.44
N GLN A 74 18.56 -3.82 3.16
CA GLN A 74 17.71 -3.11 4.12
C GLN A 74 16.38 -2.66 3.49
N TRP A 75 16.35 -2.38 2.18
CA TRP A 75 15.13 -1.95 1.49
C TRP A 75 14.06 -3.04 1.47
N PHE A 76 14.46 -4.31 1.38
CA PHE A 76 13.54 -5.45 1.46
C PHE A 76 12.92 -5.57 2.85
N VAL A 77 13.69 -5.29 3.90
CA VAL A 77 13.20 -5.29 5.29
C VAL A 77 12.30 -4.08 5.55
N MET A 78 12.70 -2.88 5.14
CA MET A 78 11.88 -1.67 5.30
C MET A 78 10.52 -1.80 4.60
N ALA A 79 10.49 -2.42 3.42
CA ALA A 79 9.26 -2.64 2.67
C ALA A 79 8.26 -3.56 3.41
N SER A 80 8.71 -4.56 4.17
CA SER A 80 7.80 -5.50 4.84
C SER A 80 6.85 -4.80 5.83
N TYR A 81 7.33 -3.74 6.50
CA TYR A 81 6.52 -2.94 7.43
C TYR A 81 5.35 -2.18 6.77
N ALA A 82 5.41 -1.97 5.45
CA ALA A 82 4.43 -1.18 4.71
C ALA A 82 3.38 -2.00 3.94
N VAL A 83 3.51 -3.33 3.92
CA VAL A 83 2.62 -4.22 3.14
C VAL A 83 1.17 -4.03 3.55
N ASN A 84 0.85 -4.14 4.84
CA ASN A 84 -0.52 -3.99 5.34
C ASN A 84 -1.15 -2.62 5.03
N VAL A 85 -0.33 -1.56 5.02
CA VAL A 85 -0.76 -0.20 4.67
C VAL A 85 -1.10 -0.11 3.19
N TYR A 86 -0.24 -0.64 2.32
CA TYR A 86 -0.51 -0.69 0.88
C TYR A 86 -1.77 -1.48 0.56
N GLU A 87 -1.97 -2.63 1.21
CA GLU A 87 -3.16 -3.46 0.99
C GLU A 87 -4.44 -2.72 1.35
N GLU A 88 -4.45 -2.05 2.50
CA GLU A 88 -5.61 -1.28 2.92
C GLU A 88 -5.85 -0.09 1.97
N LEU A 89 -4.81 0.65 1.57
CA LEU A 89 -4.93 1.71 0.56
C LEU A 89 -5.53 1.21 -0.76
N SER A 90 -5.09 0.05 -1.22
CA SER A 90 -5.61 -0.61 -2.42
C SER A 90 -7.08 -0.98 -2.27
N ARG A 91 -7.46 -1.53 -1.10
CA ARG A 91 -8.84 -1.89 -0.77
C ARG A 91 -9.77 -0.67 -0.80
N TYR A 92 -9.33 0.46 -0.25
CA TYR A 92 -10.06 1.73 -0.34
C TYR A 92 -10.22 2.20 -1.79
N LYS A 93 -9.14 2.14 -2.59
CA LYS A 93 -9.18 2.51 -4.01
C LYS A 93 -10.15 1.63 -4.80
N ASP A 94 -10.23 0.34 -4.51
CA ASP A 94 -11.16 -0.56 -5.17
C ASP A 94 -12.62 -0.28 -4.82
N TYR A 95 -12.93 0.05 -3.57
CA TYR A 95 -14.28 0.50 -3.22
C TYR A 95 -14.63 1.85 -3.83
N PHE A 96 -13.68 2.78 -3.93
CA PHE A 96 -13.87 4.02 -4.70
C PHE A 96 -14.25 3.71 -6.15
N LYS A 97 -13.53 2.80 -6.83
CA LYS A 97 -13.86 2.39 -8.21
C LYS A 97 -15.25 1.79 -8.31
N LYS A 98 -15.67 0.95 -7.35
CA LYS A 98 -17.04 0.38 -7.30
C LYS A 98 -18.12 1.47 -7.14
N VAL A 99 -17.86 2.49 -6.32
CA VAL A 99 -18.77 3.64 -6.18
C VAL A 99 -18.83 4.43 -7.49
N ALA A 100 -17.68 4.73 -8.10
CA ALA A 100 -17.61 5.45 -9.36
C ALA A 100 -18.37 4.73 -10.48
N ASP A 101 -18.17 3.41 -10.61
CA ASP A 101 -18.85 2.56 -11.58
C ASP A 101 -20.37 2.58 -11.40
N LYS A 102 -20.84 2.38 -10.16
CA LYS A 102 -22.27 2.38 -9.81
C LYS A 102 -22.95 3.74 -10.02
N LEU A 103 -22.19 4.83 -9.91
CA LEU A 103 -22.64 6.19 -10.20
C LEU A 103 -22.39 6.61 -11.66
N HIS A 104 -21.89 5.70 -12.51
CA HIS A 104 -21.53 5.95 -13.91
C HIS A 104 -20.57 7.14 -14.09
N LYS A 105 -19.63 7.31 -13.15
CA LYS A 105 -18.60 8.35 -13.18
C LYS A 105 -17.27 7.78 -13.65
N LYS A 106 -16.55 8.53 -14.51
CA LYS A 106 -15.17 8.18 -14.88
C LYS A 106 -14.23 8.40 -13.69
N PRO A 107 -13.48 7.37 -13.22
CA PRO A 107 -12.68 7.45 -12.01
C PRO A 107 -11.69 8.62 -11.98
N GLU A 108 -11.04 8.93 -13.10
CA GLU A 108 -9.99 9.96 -13.19
C GLU A 108 -10.54 11.36 -12.92
N SER A 109 -11.65 11.73 -13.57
CA SER A 109 -12.31 13.01 -13.35
C SER A 109 -13.03 13.05 -12.00
N TYR A 110 -13.57 11.92 -11.56
CA TYR A 110 -14.35 11.87 -10.33
C TYR A 110 -13.45 12.00 -9.10
N ALA A 111 -12.31 11.32 -9.05
CA ALA A 111 -11.32 11.45 -7.99
C ALA A 111 -10.87 12.91 -7.79
N LYS A 112 -10.60 13.62 -8.90
CA LYS A 112 -10.23 15.05 -8.87
C LYS A 112 -11.36 15.92 -8.34
N THR A 113 -12.57 15.69 -8.83
CA THR A 113 -13.76 16.43 -8.38
C THR A 113 -14.00 16.24 -6.88
N LEU A 114 -13.93 15.00 -6.41
CA LEU A 114 -14.12 14.68 -5.00
C LEU A 114 -13.02 15.26 -4.10
N ARG A 115 -11.78 15.34 -4.59
CA ARG A 115 -10.67 15.94 -3.82
C ARG A 115 -10.75 17.46 -3.77
N ASP A 116 -10.95 18.10 -4.92
CA ASP A 116 -10.66 19.53 -5.09
C ASP A 116 -11.91 20.41 -4.97
N SER A 117 -13.09 19.88 -5.27
CA SER A 117 -14.30 20.70 -5.42
C SER A 117 -15.60 19.98 -5.07
N ALA A 118 -15.56 19.03 -4.13
CA ALA A 118 -16.73 18.27 -3.72
C ALA A 118 -17.81 19.16 -3.08
N THR A 119 -19.05 18.98 -3.51
CA THR A 119 -20.21 19.60 -2.89
C THR A 119 -20.85 18.71 -1.82
N VAL A 120 -21.77 19.27 -1.04
CA VAL A 120 -22.61 18.49 -0.10
C VAL A 120 -23.45 17.44 -0.84
N ALA A 121 -23.91 17.74 -2.06
CA ALA A 121 -24.64 16.80 -2.90
C ALA A 121 -23.75 15.62 -3.32
N ASP A 122 -22.52 15.89 -3.76
CA ASP A 122 -21.55 14.84 -4.11
C ASP A 122 -21.27 13.93 -2.92
N ARG A 123 -21.09 14.52 -1.73
CA ARG A 123 -20.90 13.76 -0.48
C ARG A 123 -22.07 12.84 -0.19
N ASN A 124 -23.30 13.35 -0.28
CA ASN A 124 -24.49 12.56 0.05
C ASN A 124 -24.73 11.43 -0.96
N GLU A 125 -24.56 11.70 -2.26
CA GLU A 125 -24.65 10.69 -3.32
C GLU A 125 -23.58 9.59 -3.13
N PHE A 126 -22.32 10.01 -2.90
CA PHE A 126 -21.20 9.09 -2.68
C PHE A 126 -21.44 8.19 -1.45
N ILE A 127 -21.77 8.78 -0.30
CA ILE A 127 -21.99 8.04 0.95
C ILE A 127 -23.19 7.11 0.80
N SER A 128 -24.29 7.54 0.18
CA SER A 128 -25.46 6.69 -0.04
C SER A 128 -25.13 5.47 -0.92
N CYS A 129 -24.36 5.69 -1.99
CA CYS A 129 -23.88 4.61 -2.85
C CYS A 129 -22.94 3.66 -2.11
N ALA A 130 -21.97 4.19 -1.36
CA ALA A 130 -21.04 3.40 -0.55
C ALA A 130 -21.77 2.54 0.49
N LYS A 131 -22.76 3.10 1.18
CA LYS A 131 -23.63 2.35 2.12
C LYS A 131 -24.33 1.20 1.41
N THR A 132 -24.87 1.43 0.23
CA THR A 132 -25.55 0.36 -0.54
C THR A 132 -24.58 -0.76 -0.93
N ILE A 133 -23.33 -0.43 -1.30
CA ILE A 133 -22.30 -1.42 -1.60
C ILE A 133 -21.94 -2.22 -0.34
N PHE A 134 -21.69 -1.56 0.79
CA PHE A 134 -21.31 -2.25 2.02
C PHE A 134 -22.45 -3.06 2.63
N SER A 135 -23.69 -2.57 2.58
CA SER A 135 -24.88 -3.29 3.04
C SER A 135 -25.18 -4.54 2.22
N SER A 136 -24.61 -4.71 1.02
CA SER A 136 -24.82 -5.94 0.24
C SER A 136 -24.09 -7.15 0.84
N PHE A 137 -23.14 -6.94 1.76
CA PHE A 137 -22.36 -8.01 2.39
C PHE A 137 -22.14 -7.82 3.90
N CYS A 138 -22.61 -6.72 4.50
CA CYS A 138 -22.55 -6.49 5.94
C CYS A 138 -23.90 -5.97 6.47
N SER A 139 -24.46 -6.67 7.46
CA SER A 139 -25.75 -6.32 8.09
C SER A 139 -25.62 -5.37 9.28
N ASP A 140 -24.41 -5.18 9.82
CA ASP A 140 -24.17 -4.23 10.92
C ASP A 140 -24.14 -2.80 10.40
N ALA A 141 -25.22 -2.05 10.68
CA ALA A 141 -25.37 -0.67 10.24
C ALA A 141 -24.27 0.27 10.76
N SER A 142 -23.70 0.00 11.94
CA SER A 142 -22.61 0.79 12.52
C SER A 142 -21.31 0.60 11.75
N LEU A 143 -20.97 -0.65 11.39
CA LEU A 143 -19.79 -0.95 10.56
C LEU A 143 -19.93 -0.38 9.14
N VAL A 144 -21.14 -0.43 8.57
CA VAL A 144 -21.44 0.16 7.25
C VAL A 144 -21.30 1.69 7.27
N ASP A 145 -21.82 2.36 8.30
CA ASP A 145 -21.72 3.82 8.43
C ASP A 145 -20.27 4.27 8.64
N GLU A 146 -19.54 3.56 9.50
CA GLU A 146 -18.12 3.79 9.74
C GLU A 146 -17.29 3.64 8.46
N ALA A 147 -17.48 2.54 7.73
CA ALA A 147 -16.74 2.28 6.48
C ALA A 147 -17.07 3.29 5.39
N SER A 148 -18.34 3.70 5.27
CA SER A 148 -18.77 4.73 4.30
C SER A 148 -18.15 6.09 4.62
N THR A 149 -18.10 6.44 5.90
CA THR A 149 -17.46 7.67 6.37
C THR A 149 -15.95 7.64 6.12
N ARG A 150 -15.30 6.51 6.39
CA ARG A 150 -13.87 6.31 6.10
C ARG A 150 -13.58 6.41 4.61
N LEU A 151 -14.38 5.77 3.76
CA LEU A 151 -14.22 5.85 2.30
C LEU A 151 -14.42 7.28 1.79
N TRP A 152 -15.37 8.03 2.34
CA TRP A 152 -15.52 9.46 2.05
C TRP A 152 -14.25 10.26 2.40
N ARG A 153 -13.67 10.02 3.58
CA ARG A 153 -12.41 10.69 3.96
C ARG A 153 -11.26 10.33 3.03
N PHE A 154 -11.17 9.07 2.59
CA PHE A 154 -10.13 8.67 1.64
C PHE A 154 -10.18 9.47 0.33
N VAL A 155 -11.38 9.75 -0.20
CA VAL A 155 -11.55 10.45 -1.48
C VAL A 155 -11.54 11.97 -1.38
N ASN A 156 -11.71 12.55 -0.18
CA ASN A 156 -11.88 14.00 0.02
C ASN A 156 -10.91 14.63 1.02
N ASP A 157 -10.35 13.87 1.97
CA ASP A 157 -9.43 14.32 3.02
C ASP A 157 -8.09 13.58 2.89
N TYR A 158 -7.24 14.06 1.98
CA TYR A 158 -5.95 13.42 1.67
C TYR A 158 -4.95 13.55 2.83
N SER A 159 -5.04 14.63 3.62
CA SER A 159 -4.22 14.80 4.82
C SER A 159 -4.45 13.70 5.85
N TRP A 160 -5.67 13.16 5.96
CA TRP A 160 -5.97 12.11 6.94
C TRP A 160 -5.15 10.84 6.77
N TRP A 161 -4.84 10.47 5.53
CA TRP A 161 -4.09 9.26 5.19
C TRP A 161 -2.70 9.56 4.58
N SER A 162 -2.20 10.80 4.75
CA SER A 162 -0.90 11.25 4.22
C SER A 162 -0.77 11.20 2.69
N GLY A 163 -1.89 11.34 1.98
CA GLY A 163 -1.95 11.34 0.51
C GLY A 163 -1.48 12.64 -0.13
N GLN A 164 -0.75 12.54 -1.24
CA GLN A 164 -0.29 13.70 -2.02
C GLN A 164 -0.77 13.70 -3.47
N LYS A 165 -0.95 12.52 -4.05
CA LYS A 165 -1.35 12.29 -5.44
C LYS A 165 -2.79 11.81 -5.48
N THR A 166 -3.56 12.25 -6.48
CA THR A 166 -4.94 11.79 -6.68
C THR A 166 -5.04 10.27 -6.77
N ILE A 167 -6.07 9.71 -6.14
CA ILE A 167 -6.25 8.25 -5.98
C ILE A 167 -6.47 7.49 -7.30
N ASP A 168 -6.80 8.17 -8.40
CA ASP A 168 -6.90 7.56 -9.73
C ASP A 168 -5.52 7.06 -10.21
N ARG A 169 -4.44 7.74 -9.84
CA ARG A 169 -3.08 7.42 -10.28
C ARG A 169 -2.60 6.06 -9.76
N GLY A 170 -1.82 5.34 -10.56
CA GLY A 170 -1.22 4.05 -10.16
C GLY A 170 -0.26 4.18 -8.98
N ASP A 171 0.49 5.29 -8.94
CA ASP A 171 1.54 5.59 -7.96
C ASP A 171 1.07 6.43 -6.76
N PHE A 172 -0.24 6.43 -6.47
CA PHE A 172 -0.84 7.28 -5.42
C PHE A 172 -0.33 6.96 -4.01
N PHE A 173 0.07 5.71 -3.78
CA PHE A 173 0.51 5.18 -2.49
C PHE A 173 1.99 5.50 -2.18
N VAL A 174 2.79 5.82 -3.19
CA VAL A 174 4.26 5.93 -3.07
C VAL A 174 4.65 6.95 -2.00
N SER A 175 4.05 8.14 -1.99
CA SER A 175 4.39 9.16 -0.97
C SER A 175 3.96 8.75 0.43
N VAL A 176 2.88 7.97 0.56
CA VAL A 176 2.39 7.50 1.86
C VAL A 176 3.40 6.54 2.47
N ILE A 177 3.85 5.55 1.69
CA ILE A 177 4.84 4.56 2.10
C ILE A 177 6.16 5.22 2.48
N LEU A 178 6.69 6.08 1.62
CA LEU A 178 8.00 6.69 1.84
C LEU A 178 7.99 7.62 3.06
N ASN A 179 6.93 8.42 3.24
CA ASN A 179 6.78 9.25 4.44
C ASN A 179 6.64 8.40 5.70
N MET A 180 5.89 7.29 5.65
CA MET A 180 5.70 6.39 6.79
C MET A 180 7.02 5.75 7.24
N LEU A 181 7.89 5.41 6.28
CA LEU A 181 9.20 4.80 6.51
C LEU A 181 10.33 5.83 6.70
N ASN A 182 10.01 7.15 6.77
CA ASN A 182 10.98 8.25 6.83
C ASN A 182 12.04 8.21 5.71
N LEU A 183 11.62 7.86 4.50
CA LEU A 183 12.48 7.72 3.31
C LEU A 183 12.42 8.94 2.40
N VAL A 184 13.57 9.32 1.84
CA VAL A 184 13.69 10.44 0.89
C VAL A 184 13.25 9.97 -0.49
N ASN A 185 12.15 10.54 -0.98
CA ASN A 185 11.51 10.10 -2.22
C ASN A 185 12.44 10.06 -3.44
N ALA A 186 13.27 11.09 -3.61
CA ALA A 186 14.15 11.22 -4.77
C ALA A 186 15.19 10.08 -4.93
N SER A 187 15.56 9.41 -3.84
CA SER A 187 16.59 8.36 -3.84
C SER A 187 16.05 6.96 -3.52
N GLN A 188 14.90 6.86 -2.84
CA GLN A 188 14.40 5.60 -2.28
C GLN A 188 13.02 5.20 -2.83
N GLY A 189 12.61 5.78 -3.97
CA GLY A 189 11.32 5.49 -4.59
C GLY A 189 11.04 3.99 -4.82
N TYR A 190 12.07 3.21 -5.13
CA TYR A 190 11.95 1.78 -5.42
C TYR A 190 11.51 0.94 -4.21
N VAL A 191 11.66 1.44 -2.97
CA VAL A 191 11.10 0.77 -1.79
C VAL A 191 9.58 0.58 -1.93
N ALA A 192 8.88 1.56 -2.54
CA ALA A 192 7.45 1.42 -2.80
C ALA A 192 7.13 0.35 -3.86
N ASP A 193 8.01 0.14 -4.84
CA ASP A 193 7.90 -0.95 -5.82
C ASP A 193 8.12 -2.32 -5.16
N ILE A 194 9.03 -2.43 -4.19
CA ILE A 194 9.19 -3.65 -3.38
C ILE A 194 7.92 -3.96 -2.57
N VAL A 195 7.32 -2.95 -1.93
CA VAL A 195 6.04 -3.14 -1.22
C VAL A 195 4.94 -3.60 -2.17
N TYR A 196 4.88 -3.03 -3.37
CA TYR A 196 3.95 -3.46 -4.40
C TYR A 196 4.17 -4.93 -4.78
N ALA A 197 5.43 -5.36 -4.97
CA ALA A 197 5.76 -6.76 -5.24
C ALA A 197 5.25 -7.69 -4.13
N TYR A 198 5.56 -7.37 -2.88
CA TYR A 198 5.14 -8.16 -1.72
C TYR A 198 3.61 -8.28 -1.62
N ALA A 199 2.88 -7.19 -1.85
CA ALA A 199 1.43 -7.22 -1.70
C ALA A 199 0.70 -7.96 -2.83
N ASN A 200 1.29 -8.02 -4.04
CA ASN A 200 0.65 -8.58 -5.22
C ASN A 200 1.19 -9.97 -5.64
N ASN A 201 2.19 -10.50 -4.94
CA ASN A 201 2.66 -11.87 -5.10
C ASN A 201 2.41 -12.66 -3.80
N PRO A 202 1.55 -13.71 -3.80
CA PRO A 202 1.20 -14.45 -2.60
C PRO A 202 2.38 -15.09 -1.85
N ASP A 203 3.38 -15.60 -2.58
CA ASP A 203 4.53 -16.28 -1.99
C ASP A 203 5.45 -15.27 -1.28
N LEU A 204 5.77 -14.16 -1.94
CA LEU A 204 6.47 -13.03 -1.31
C LEU A 204 5.71 -12.50 -0.11
N LYS A 205 4.38 -12.35 -0.24
CA LYS A 205 3.53 -11.86 0.84
C LYS A 205 3.63 -12.74 2.09
N GLU A 206 3.62 -14.05 1.90
CA GLU A 206 3.73 -15.00 3.01
C GLU A 206 5.10 -14.92 3.67
N LEU A 207 6.17 -14.93 2.87
CA LEU A 207 7.54 -14.91 3.35
C LEU A 207 7.86 -13.67 4.20
N VAL A 208 7.36 -12.49 3.80
CA VAL A 208 7.72 -11.22 4.45
C VAL A 208 6.87 -10.89 5.68
N LYS A 209 5.98 -11.78 6.12
CA LYS A 209 5.19 -11.59 7.36
C LYS A 209 6.05 -11.53 8.62
N SER A 210 7.21 -12.18 8.60
CA SER A 210 8.17 -12.22 9.69
C SER A 210 9.56 -11.96 9.15
N ILE A 211 10.30 -11.06 9.79
CA ILE A 211 11.64 -10.66 9.33
C ILE A 211 12.58 -11.86 9.28
N ASP A 212 12.62 -12.66 10.35
CA ASP A 212 13.41 -13.89 10.47
C ASP A 212 13.17 -14.93 9.37
N SER A 213 12.04 -14.83 8.65
CA SER A 213 11.70 -15.76 7.57
C SER A 213 12.42 -15.45 6.26
N PHE A 214 12.86 -14.21 6.05
CA PHE A 214 13.52 -13.79 4.80
C PHE A 214 14.90 -13.14 4.99
N THR A 215 15.36 -13.04 6.23
CA THR A 215 16.71 -12.55 6.57
C THR A 215 17.48 -13.56 7.40
N VAL A 216 18.81 -13.57 7.27
CA VAL A 216 19.71 -14.48 8.02
C VAL A 216 20.17 -13.86 9.34
N ASN A 217 20.26 -12.54 9.42
CA ASN A 217 20.97 -11.81 10.48
C ASN A 217 20.22 -10.57 11.01
N ALA A 218 18.92 -10.47 10.76
CA ALA A 218 18.12 -9.32 11.19
C ALA A 218 17.58 -9.46 12.61
#